data_AF-A0A8S9LEB3-F1
#
_entry.id   AF-A0A8S9LEB3-F1
#
_cell.length_a   1.000
_cell.length_b   1.000
_cell.length_c   1.000
_cell.angle_alpha   90.00
_cell.angle_beta   90.00
_cell.angle_gamma   90.00
#
_symmetry.space_group_name_H-M   'P 1'
#
loop_
_entity.id
_entity.type
_entity.pdbx_description
1 polymer ?
#
loop_
_entity_poly.entity_id
_entity_poly.type
_entity_poly.pdbx_seq_one_letter_code
_entity_poly.pdbx_strand_id
1 'polypeptide(L)'
;MSPEEAPVCVHGTYRKNLESILASGLKRMNRMHLHFSCGLPTDGMRRDVNLLIFLDIKKALEDGIAFYISDNKVILTEGVDGVVPVDYFQKIESWPSRQPIPF
;
A
#
# COMPACT_ATOMS: atom_id res chain seq x y z
N MET A 1 -17.94 5.15 -2.36
CA MET A 1 -16.78 5.13 -1.45
C MET A 1 -15.69 5.93 -2.12
N SER A 2 -15.26 7.02 -1.50
CA SER A 2 -14.05 7.75 -1.90
C SER A 2 -12.81 7.09 -1.29
N PRO A 3 -11.60 7.31 -1.82
CA PRO A 3 -10.36 6.83 -1.20
C PRO A 3 -10.18 7.24 0.27
N GLU A 4 -10.67 8.41 0.65
CA GLU A 4 -10.63 8.94 2.02
C GLU A 4 -11.54 8.17 3.00
N GLU A 5 -12.61 7.57 2.48
CA GLU A 5 -13.55 6.75 3.26
C GLU A 5 -13.07 5.30 3.42
N ALA A 6 -11.96 4.92 2.77
CA ALA A 6 -11.41 3.58 2.90
C ALA A 6 -10.83 3.40 4.32
N PRO A 7 -11.22 2.33 5.05
CA PRO A 7 -10.80 2.17 6.44
C PRO A 7 -9.29 1.92 6.58
N VAL A 8 -8.66 1.34 5.54
CA VAL A 8 -7.22 1.19 5.41
C VAL A 8 -6.83 1.23 3.93
N CYS A 9 -5.56 1.53 3.66
CA CYS A 9 -4.94 1.33 2.36
C CYS A 9 -3.66 0.54 2.55
N VAL A 10 -3.68 -0.72 2.14
CA VAL A 10 -2.64 -1.67 2.54
C VAL A 10 -2.12 -2.45 1.35
N HIS A 11 -0.79 -2.58 1.32
CA HIS A 11 -0.06 -3.39 0.36
C HIS A 11 0.50 -4.64 1.06
N GLY A 12 0.10 -5.81 0.57
CA GLY A 12 0.69 -7.09 0.97
C GLY A 12 1.95 -7.40 0.17
N THR A 13 3.04 -7.69 0.86
CA THR A 13 4.32 -8.05 0.23
C THR A 13 5.07 -9.11 1.04
N TYR A 14 6.29 -9.42 0.63
CA TYR A 14 7.17 -10.37 1.30
C TYR A 14 8.30 -9.63 2.03
N ARG A 15 8.68 -10.09 3.22
CA ARG A 15 9.78 -9.53 4.02
C ARG A 15 11.09 -9.38 3.25
N LYS A 16 11.39 -10.30 2.32
CA LYS A 16 12.58 -10.20 1.45
C LYS A 16 12.60 -8.95 0.55
N ASN A 17 11.44 -8.34 0.29
CA ASN A 17 11.34 -7.13 -0.53
C ASN A 17 11.45 -5.85 0.32
N LEU A 18 11.38 -5.95 1.66
CA LEU A 18 11.26 -4.80 2.54
C LEU A 18 12.41 -3.82 2.36
N GLU A 19 13.66 -4.30 2.33
CA GLU A 19 14.84 -3.45 2.17
C GLU A 19 14.77 -2.62 0.88
N SER A 20 14.43 -3.25 -0.25
CA SER A 20 14.29 -2.55 -1.53
C SER A 20 13.11 -1.57 -1.54
N ILE A 21 12.02 -1.90 -0.84
CA ILE A 21 10.87 -1.00 -0.71
C ILE A 21 11.22 0.21 0.17
N LEU A 22 11.95 0.02 1.27
CA LEU A 22 12.40 1.13 2.11
C LEU A 22 13.44 2.01 1.39
N ALA A 23 14.25 1.44 0.51
CA ALA A 23 15.21 2.22 -0.29
C ALA A 23 14.56 3.01 -1.43
N SER A 24 13.41 2.57 -1.96
CA SER A 24 12.90 3.11 -3.24
C SER A 24 11.40 3.35 -3.32
N GLY A 25 10.66 3.18 -2.22
CA GLY A 25 9.22 3.23 -2.17
C GLY A 25 8.55 1.98 -2.79
N LEU A 26 7.22 1.97 -2.75
CA LEU A 26 6.43 0.99 -3.49
C LEU A 26 6.40 1.42 -4.96
N LYS A 27 6.68 0.50 -5.88
CA LYS A 27 6.70 0.79 -7.33
C LYS A 27 5.55 0.08 -8.03
N ARG A 28 4.96 0.72 -9.04
CA ARG A 28 3.97 0.06 -9.94
C ARG A 28 4.58 -1.08 -10.76
N MET A 29 5.92 -1.13 -10.84
CA MET A 29 6.66 -2.07 -11.69
C MET A 29 6.19 -1.93 -13.14
N ASN A 30 5.81 -3.02 -13.80
CA ASN A 30 5.32 -3.02 -15.18
C ASN A 30 3.81 -2.76 -15.29
N ARG A 31 3.12 -2.41 -14.19
CA ARG A 31 1.67 -2.12 -14.18
C ARG A 31 1.41 -0.64 -14.40
N MET A 32 0.17 -0.31 -14.80
CA MET A 32 -0.27 1.09 -14.92
C MET A 32 -0.43 1.78 -13.57
N HIS A 33 -0.98 1.06 -12.58
CA HIS A 33 -1.20 1.58 -11.23
C HIS A 33 -0.59 0.66 -10.16
N LEU A 34 -0.22 1.25 -9.02
CA LEU A 34 -0.08 0.52 -7.77
C LEU A 34 -1.47 0.09 -7.27
N HIS A 35 -1.53 -1.08 -6.65
CA HIS A 35 -2.78 -1.67 -6.16
C HIS A 35 -2.69 -1.87 -4.65
N PHE A 36 -3.72 -1.43 -3.95
CA PHE A 36 -3.87 -1.52 -2.51
C PHE A 36 -5.25 -2.07 -2.17
N SER A 37 -5.31 -2.84 -1.09
CA SER A 37 -6.59 -3.30 -0.55
C SER A 37 -7.16 -2.26 0.39
N CYS A 38 -8.49 -2.12 0.39
CA CYS A 38 -9.25 -1.35 1.37
C CYS A 38 -9.46 -2.10 2.70
N GLY A 39 -8.82 -3.26 2.87
CA GLY A 39 -8.95 -4.14 4.03
C GLY A 39 -7.73 -5.04 4.23
N LEU A 40 -7.68 -5.71 5.38
CA LEU A 40 -6.67 -6.74 5.69
C LEU A 40 -6.69 -7.87 4.65
N PRO A 41 -5.66 -8.73 4.59
CA PRO A 41 -5.59 -9.82 3.60
C PRO A 41 -6.89 -10.64 3.52
N THR A 42 -7.68 -10.34 2.49
CA THR A 42 -8.89 -11.03 2.04
C THR A 42 -8.78 -11.22 0.51
N ASP A 43 -9.89 -11.42 -0.21
CA ASP A 43 -9.89 -11.49 -1.68
C ASP A 43 -9.24 -10.23 -2.28
N GLY A 44 -8.09 -10.40 -2.94
CA GLY A 44 -7.34 -9.32 -3.59
C GLY A 44 -5.85 -9.28 -3.22
N MET A 45 -5.45 -9.85 -2.08
CA MET A 45 -4.04 -10.07 -1.75
C MET A 45 -3.64 -11.54 -1.96
N ARG A 46 -2.36 -11.77 -2.28
CA ARG A 46 -1.84 -13.13 -2.29
C ARG A 46 -1.88 -13.72 -0.88
N ARG A 47 -2.27 -14.99 -0.78
CA ARG A 47 -2.46 -15.67 0.51
C ARG A 47 -1.16 -15.89 1.30
N ASP A 48 -0.02 -15.85 0.63
CA ASP A 48 1.31 -16.16 1.16
C ASP A 48 2.14 -14.91 1.50
N VAL A 49 1.55 -13.70 1.43
CA VAL A 49 2.23 -12.48 1.92
C VAL A 49 2.52 -12.62 3.42
N ASN A 50 3.65 -12.08 3.86
CA ASN A 50 4.07 -12.15 5.27
C ASN A 50 4.39 -10.78 5.87
N LEU A 51 4.09 -9.71 5.14
CA LEU A 51 4.30 -8.33 5.55
C LEU A 51 3.22 -7.42 4.94
N LEU A 52 2.70 -6.49 5.74
CA LEU A 52 1.73 -5.48 5.34
C LEU A 52 2.33 -4.09 5.51
N ILE A 53 2.19 -3.26 4.48
CA ILE A 53 2.57 -1.84 4.50
C ILE A 53 1.27 -1.03 4.40
N PHE A 54 1.01 -0.21 5.40
CA PHE A 54 -0.15 0.67 5.47
C PHE A 54 0.25 2.07 5.01
N LEU A 55 -0.58 2.68 4.17
CA LEU A 55 -0.35 4.04 3.69
C LEU A 55 -1.17 5.06 4.49
N ASP A 56 -0.55 6.21 4.73
CA ASP A 56 -1.24 7.43 5.13
C ASP A 56 -1.83 8.09 3.88
N ILE A 57 -3.03 7.66 3.50
CA ILE A 57 -3.76 8.23 2.34
C ILE A 57 -3.98 9.72 2.54
N LYS A 58 -4.30 10.16 3.76
CA LYS A 58 -4.64 11.55 4.03
C LYS A 58 -3.46 12.44 3.67
N LYS A 59 -2.28 12.12 4.21
CA LYS A 59 -1.04 12.83 3.88
C LYS A 59 -0.75 12.80 2.37
N ALA A 60 -0.90 11.64 1.74
CA ALA A 60 -0.63 11.50 0.31
C ALA A 60 -1.58 12.34 -0.57
N LEU A 61 -2.87 12.43 -0.22
CA LEU A 61 -3.85 13.27 -0.91
C LEU A 61 -3.57 14.76 -0.69
N GLU A 62 -3.22 15.17 0.54
CA GLU A 62 -2.84 16.55 0.87
C GLU A 62 -1.60 17.00 0.07
N ASP A 63 -0.67 16.08 -0.17
CA ASP A 63 0.52 16.30 -1.02
C ASP A 63 0.24 16.15 -2.54
N GLY A 64 -1.02 15.90 -2.92
CA GLY A 64 -1.47 15.89 -4.32
C GLY A 64 -1.36 14.54 -5.05
N ILE A 65 -1.08 13.43 -4.34
CA ILE A 65 -1.09 12.09 -4.94
C ILE A 65 -2.53 11.63 -5.14
N ALA A 66 -2.92 11.43 -6.40
CA ALA A 66 -4.26 10.95 -6.73
C ALA A 66 -4.46 9.47 -6.37
N PHE A 67 -5.59 9.17 -5.76
CA PHE A 67 -6.07 7.81 -5.51
C PHE A 67 -7.45 7.61 -6.13
N TYR A 68 -7.72 6.37 -6.53
CA TYR A 68 -8.97 5.94 -7.14
C TYR A 68 -9.46 4.66 -6.49
N ILE A 69 -10.77 4.44 -6.47
CA ILE A 69 -11.36 3.16 -6.08
C ILE A 69 -11.99 2.53 -7.31
N SER A 70 -11.58 1.31 -7.63
CA SER A 70 -12.20 0.48 -8.67
C SER A 70 -13.54 -0.11 -8.22
N ASP A 71 -14.34 -0.62 -9.17
CA ASP A 71 -15.62 -1.28 -8.87
C ASP A 71 -15.48 -2.44 -7.86
N ASN A 72 -14.33 -3.13 -7.89
CA ASN A 72 -14.01 -4.23 -6.98
C ASN A 72 -13.40 -3.76 -5.64
N LYS A 73 -13.54 -2.48 -5.31
CA LYS A 73 -13.04 -1.85 -4.06
C LYS A 73 -11.52 -1.93 -3.87
N VAL A 74 -10.77 -2.17 -4.94
CA VAL A 74 -9.30 -2.03 -4.94
C VAL A 74 -8.95 -0.56 -5.08
N ILE A 75 -8.06 -0.08 -4.22
CA ILE A 75 -7.52 1.28 -4.25
C ILE A 75 -6.34 1.32 -5.22
N LEU A 76 -6.32 2.31 -6.09
CA LEU A 76 -5.35 2.48 -7.17
C LEU A 76 -4.69 3.86 -7.08
N THR A 77 -3.41 3.94 -7.40
CA THR A 77 -2.72 5.21 -7.64
C THR A 77 -1.64 5.01 -8.69
N GLU A 78 -1.37 6.04 -9.49
CA GLU A 78 -0.19 6.07 -10.36
C GLU A 78 1.09 6.30 -9.53
N GLY A 79 0.97 6.84 -8.32
CA GLY A 79 2.08 7.35 -7.55
C GLY A 79 2.71 8.59 -8.20
N VAL A 80 3.82 9.04 -7.62
CA VAL A 80 4.70 10.06 -8.21
C VAL A 80 5.71 9.32 -9.08
N ASP A 81 5.66 9.53 -10.39
CA ASP A 81 6.51 8.84 -11.38
C ASP A 81 6.49 7.31 -11.26
N GLY A 82 5.33 6.73 -10.89
CA GLY A 82 5.18 5.29 -10.72
C GLY A 82 5.55 4.76 -9.32
N VAL A 83 5.78 5.65 -8.35
CA VAL A 83 6.25 5.31 -7.00
C VAL A 83 5.35 5.92 -5.93
N VAL A 84 5.07 5.16 -4.86
CA VAL A 84 4.60 5.72 -3.59
C VAL A 84 5.80 5.78 -2.63
N PRO A 85 6.32 6.99 -2.32
CA PRO A 85 7.43 7.18 -1.40
C PRO A 85 7.17 6.61 0.01
N VAL A 86 8.26 6.29 0.71
CA VAL A 86 8.23 5.76 2.09
C VAL A 86 7.65 6.79 3.06
N ASP A 87 7.74 8.08 2.76
CA ASP A 87 7.17 9.17 3.55
C ASP A 87 5.65 9.07 3.75
N TYR A 88 4.97 8.27 2.91
CA TYR A 88 3.54 7.99 3.01
C TYR A 88 3.23 6.67 3.71
N PHE A 89 4.22 5.97 4.24
CA PHE A 89 3.98 4.76 5.01
C PHE A 89 3.57 5.15 6.43
N GLN A 90 2.38 4.70 6.84
CA GLN A 90 1.87 4.91 8.18
C GLN A 90 2.45 3.90 9.17
N LYS A 91 2.53 2.63 8.75
CA LYS A 91 3.10 1.54 9.55
C LYS A 91 3.41 0.31 8.71
N ILE A 92 4.29 -0.54 9.25
CA ILE A 92 4.61 -1.84 8.70
C ILE A 92 4.37 -2.90 9.77
N GLU A 93 3.71 -4.00 9.40
CA GLU A 93 3.42 -5.13 10.30
C GLU A 93 3.78 -6.46 9.64
N SER A 94 4.22 -7.43 10.43
CA SER A 94 4.27 -8.82 9.99
C SER A 94 2.86 -9.39 9.81
N TRP A 95 2.73 -10.39 8.93
CA TRP A 95 1.49 -11.12 8.74
C TRP A 95 1.75 -12.64 8.84
N PRO A 96 0.90 -13.41 9.53
CA PRO A 96 -0.33 -13.01 10.25
C PRO A 96 -0.11 -12.54 11.70
N SER A 97 1.14 -12.53 12.20
CA SER A 97 1.41 -12.28 13.62
C SER A 97 1.25 -10.83 14.09
N ARG A 98 1.04 -9.88 13.16
CA ARG A 98 0.77 -8.45 13.45
C ARG A 98 1.85 -7.74 14.27
N GLN A 99 3.08 -8.24 14.24
CA GLN A 99 4.17 -7.61 14.96
C GLN A 99 4.57 -6.33 14.22
N PRO A 100 4.62 -5.17 14.89
CA PRO A 100 5.11 -3.94 14.28
C PRO A 100 6.56 -4.11 13.81
N ILE A 101 6.87 -3.56 12.66
CA ILE A 101 8.21 -3.54 12.08
C ILE A 101 8.65 -2.07 11.99
N PRO A 102 9.67 -1.64 12.77
CA PRO A 102 10.24 -0.30 12.64
C PRO A 102 10.87 -0.10 11.26
N PHE A 103 10.81 1.13 10.74
CA PHE A 103 11.42 1.56 9.49
C PHE A 103 11.79 3.04 9.55
#